data_AF-A0A2S5DMA5-F1
#
_entry.id   AF-A0A2S5DMA5-F1
#
_cell.length_a   1.000
_cell.length_b   1.000
_cell.length_c   1.000
_cell.angle_alpha   90.00
_cell.angle_beta   90.00
_cell.angle_gamma   90.00
#
_symmetry.space_group_name_H-M   'P 1'
#
loop_
_entity.id
_entity.type
_entity.pdbx_description
1 polymer ?
#
loop_
_entity_poly.entity_id
_entity_poly.type
_entity_poly.pdbx_seq_one_letter_code
_entity_poly.pdbx_strand_id
1 'polypeptide(L)' 'MSKKKQISAKERAALNAEVAKDIPAFMDRLFGSGKWQYDEVEKLYIARDPKYSGPGFGFIAVRPDGTYFTGVRPLDVLQ' A
#
# COMPACT_ATOMS: atom_id res chain seq x y z
N MET A 1 1.77 7.04 -27.60
CA MET A 1 1.28 7.19 -26.22
C MET A 1 0.48 5.95 -25.84
N SER A 2 0.96 5.14 -24.89
CA SER A 2 0.26 3.91 -24.51
C SER A 2 -0.96 4.28 -23.66
N LYS A 3 -2.18 4.02 -24.14
CA LYS A 3 -3.40 4.18 -23.34
C LYS A 3 -3.29 3.21 -22.15
N LYS A 4 -3.10 3.73 -20.93
CA LYS A 4 -3.20 2.91 -19.72
C LYS A 4 -4.58 2.25 -19.74
N LYS A 5 -4.61 0.92 -19.90
CA LYS A 5 -5.85 0.14 -19.91
C LYS A 5 -6.49 0.30 -18.54
N GLN A 6 -7.62 1.01 -18.50
CA GLN A 6 -8.35 1.21 -17.26
C GLN A 6 -9.03 -0.12 -16.92
N ILE A 7 -8.59 -0.76 -15.84
CA ILE A 7 -9.17 -2.00 -15.34
C ILE A 7 -10.60 -1.74 -14.85
N SER A 8 -11.51 -2.66 -15.17
CA SER A 8 -12.91 -2.59 -14.74
C SER A 8 -13.04 -2.73 -13.22
N ALA A 9 -14.19 -2.33 -12.67
CA ALA A 9 -14.49 -2.51 -11.25
C ALA A 9 -14.42 -3.99 -10.82
N LYS A 10 -14.86 -4.90 -11.69
CA LYS A 10 -14.81 -6.35 -11.44
C LYS A 10 -13.37 -6.87 -11.39
N GLU A 11 -12.52 -6.46 -12.32
CA GLU A 11 -11.10 -6.84 -12.32
C GLU A 11 -10.37 -6.28 -11.10
N ARG A 12 -10.66 -5.04 -10.70
CA ARG A 12 -10.14 -4.46 -9.44
C ARG A 12 -10.55 -5.25 -8.21
N ALA A 13 -11.82 -5.62 -8.10
CA ALA A 13 -12.31 -6.41 -6.97
C ALA A 13 -11.63 -7.78 -6.91
N ALA A 14 -11.44 -8.44 -8.05
CA ALA A 14 -10.70 -9.70 -8.12
C ALA A 14 -9.23 -9.52 -7.68
N LEU A 15 -8.55 -8.48 -8.13
CA LEU A 15 -7.17 -8.19 -7.72
C LEU A 15 -7.07 -7.94 -6.21
N ASN A 16 -7.98 -7.15 -5.63
CA ASN A 16 -8.00 -6.90 -4.19
C ASN A 16 -8.23 -8.20 -3.41
N ALA A 17 -9.14 -9.06 -3.88
CA ALA A 17 -9.39 -10.36 -3.25
C ALA A 17 -8.17 -11.29 -3.32
N GLU A 18 -7.41 -11.28 -4.42
CA GLU A 18 -6.15 -12.03 -4.52
C GLU A 18 -5.08 -11.49 -3.54
N VAL A 19 -4.96 -10.17 -3.40
CA VAL A 19 -4.06 -9.55 -2.41
C VAL A 19 -4.46 -9.94 -0.99
N ALA A 20 -5.76 -9.93 -0.67
CA ALA A 20 -6.28 -10.25 0.65
C ALA A 20 -6.00 -11.70 1.11
N LYS A 21 -5.72 -12.63 0.20
CA LYS A 21 -5.40 -14.02 0.54
C LYS A 21 -4.09 -14.14 1.33
N ASP A 22 -3.11 -13.30 1.01
CA ASP A 22 -1.80 -13.29 1.66
C ASP A 22 -1.13 -11.92 1.48
N ILE A 23 -1.54 -10.97 2.31
CA ILE A 23 -1.02 -9.61 2.27
C ILE A 23 0.48 -9.58 2.64
N PRO A 24 0.98 -10.29 3.68
CA PRO A 24 2.41 -10.34 3.96
C PRO A 24 3.26 -10.77 2.76
N ALA A 25 2.91 -11.87 2.09
CA ALA A 25 3.66 -12.31 0.91
C ALA A 25 3.55 -11.33 -0.26
N PHE A 26 2.41 -10.66 -0.42
CA PHE A 26 2.24 -9.60 -1.41
C PHE A 26 3.12 -8.38 -1.10
N MET A 27 3.18 -7.95 0.16
CA MET A 27 4.03 -6.84 0.61
C MET A 27 5.52 -7.17 0.44
N ASP A 28 5.95 -8.39 0.79
CA ASP A 28 7.31 -8.87 0.56
C ASP A 28 7.68 -8.84 -0.93
N ARG A 29 6.77 -9.22 -1.82
CA ARG A 29 6.99 -9.19 -3.28
C ARG A 29 7.13 -7.76 -3.81
N LEU A 30 6.37 -6.81 -3.27
CA LEU A 30 6.36 -5.43 -3.77
C LEU A 30 7.50 -4.58 -3.20
N PHE A 31 7.77 -4.72 -1.90
CA PHE A 31 8.67 -3.81 -1.17
C PHE A 31 9.93 -4.50 -0.67
N GLY A 32 9.93 -5.83 -0.59
CA GLY A 32 10.97 -6.62 0.04
C GLY A 32 10.67 -6.93 1.51
N SER A 33 11.18 -8.07 1.96
CA SER A 33 11.03 -8.48 3.37
C SER A 33 11.72 -7.49 4.32
N GLY A 34 11.04 -7.14 5.41
CA GLY A 34 11.50 -6.14 6.38
C GLY A 34 11.41 -4.69 5.91
N LYS A 35 10.76 -4.41 4.77
CA LYS A 35 10.55 -3.04 4.23
C LYS A 35 9.13 -2.51 4.44
N TRP A 36 8.32 -3.24 5.18
CA TRP A 36 6.97 -2.88 5.56
C TRP A 36 6.71 -3.31 7.01
N GLN A 37 5.67 -2.75 7.61
CA GLN A 37 5.24 -3.06 8.96
C GLN A 37 3.72 -3.22 9.00
N TYR A 38 3.23 -4.01 9.95
CA TYR A 38 1.81 -4.07 10.26
C TYR A 38 1.51 -3.12 11.43
N ASP A 39 0.54 -2.23 11.23
CA ASP A 39 -0.05 -1.41 12.29
C ASP A 39 -1.26 -2.15 12.85
N GLU A 40 -1.16 -2.63 14.10
CA GLU A 40 -2.23 -3.39 14.75
C GLU A 40 -3.45 -2.53 15.11
N VAL A 41 -3.25 -1.23 15.35
CA VAL A 41 -4.32 -0.31 15.76
C VAL A 41 -5.20 0.02 14.57
N GLU A 42 -4.57 0.40 13.46
CA GLU A 42 -5.27 0.75 12.22
C GLU A 42 -5.57 -0.48 11.34
N LYS A 43 -4.98 -1.63 11.66
CA LYS A 43 -5.03 -2.88 10.89
C LYS A 43 -4.52 -2.70 9.46
N LEU A 44 -3.44 -1.96 9.29
CA LEU A 44 -2.86 -1.62 7.99
C LEU A 44 -1.48 -2.22 7.79
N TYR A 45 -1.20 -2.65 6.57
CA TYR A 45 0.14 -3.03 6.14
C TYR A 45 0.78 -1.82 5.44
N ILE A 46 1.81 -1.25 6.04
CA ILE A 46 2.35 0.05 5.64
C ILE A 46 3.80 -0.12 5.16
N ALA A 47 4.09 0.40 3.98
CA ALA A 47 5.45 0.51 3.45
C ALA A 47 5.77 1.96 3.09
N ARG A 48 7.06 2.32 3.09
CA ARG A 48 7.50 3.61 2.56
C ARG A 48 7.20 3.68 1.06
N ASP A 49 6.64 4.79 0.58
CA ASP A 49 6.47 5.01 -0.85
C ASP A 49 7.83 5.35 -1.49
N PRO A 50 8.40 4.49 -2.36
CA PRO A 50 9.69 4.75 -2.98
C PRO A 50 9.65 5.90 -3.99
N LYS A 51 8.45 6.34 -4.42
CA LYS A 51 8.27 7.44 -5.37
C LYS A 51 8.13 8.79 -4.67
N TYR A 52 7.97 8.80 -3.35
CA TYR A 52 7.83 10.03 -2.58
C TYR A 52 9.19 10.55 -2.09
N SER A 53 9.55 11.76 -2.49
CA SER A 53 10.80 12.44 -2.13
C SER A 53 10.60 13.77 -1.40
N GLY A 54 9.35 14.11 -1.06
CA GLY A 54 9.03 15.35 -0.34
C GLY A 54 9.33 15.28 1.16
N PRO A 55 9.16 16.40 1.89
CA PRO A 55 9.29 16.43 3.34
C PRO A 55 8.26 15.52 4.02
N GLY A 56 8.65 14.88 5.12
CA GLY A 56 7.79 13.97 5.88
C GLY A 56 7.99 12.51 5.47
N PHE A 57 6.96 11.69 5.71
CA PHE A 57 6.98 10.26 5.42
C PHE A 57 5.84 9.91 4.46
N GLY A 58 6.17 9.75 3.18
CA GLY A 58 5.27 9.19 2.18
C GLY A 58 5.14 7.67 2.33
N PHE A 59 3.91 7.17 2.29
CA PHE A 59 3.62 5.75 2.52
C PHE A 59 2.57 5.21 1.56
N ILE A 60 2.59 3.89 1.40
CA ILE A 60 1.55 3.07 0.78
C ILE A 60 1.00 2.16 1.87
N ALA A 61 -0.32 2.18 2.06
CA ALA A 61 -1.00 1.35 3.05
C ALA A 61 -1.99 0.40 2.37
N VAL A 62 -1.95 -0.88 2.74
CA VAL A 62 -2.87 -1.93 2.28
C VAL A 62 -3.81 -2.31 3.44
N ARG A 63 -5.12 -2.31 3.15
CA ARG A 63 -6.18 -2.73 4.08
C ARG A 63 -6.34 -4.25 4.07
N PRO A 64 -7.00 -4.84 5.10
CA PRO A 64 -7.25 -6.27 5.15
C PRO A 64 -8.08 -6.83 3.98
N ASP A 65 -8.84 -5.98 3.29
CA ASP A 65 -9.61 -6.34 2.09
C ASP A 65 -8.78 -6.29 0.79
N GLY A 66 -7.48 -6.01 0.88
CA GLY A 66 -6.54 -5.90 -0.23
C GLY A 66 -6.64 -4.58 -1.01
N THR A 67 -7.53 -3.66 -0.63
CA THR A 67 -7.51 -2.30 -1.17
C THR A 67 -6.30 -1.54 -0.63
N TYR A 68 -5.82 -0.54 -1.37
CA TYR A 68 -4.69 0.27 -0.93
C TYR A 68 -4.95 1.77 -1.13
N PHE A 69 -4.19 2.58 -0.41
CA PHE A 69 -4.12 4.01 -0.58
C PHE A 69 -2.70 4.52 -0.30
N THR A 70 -2.42 5.75 -0.70
CA THR A 70 -1.16 6.43 -0.41
C THR A 70 -1.41 7.66 0.45
N GLY A 71 -0.42 8.06 1.22
CA GLY A 71 -0.50 9.22 2.07
C GLY A 71 0.88 9.79 2.39
N VAL A 72 0.88 10.96 3.03
CA VAL A 72 2.10 11.59 3.55
C VAL A 72 1.83 11.98 4.99
N ARG A 73 2.67 11.50 5.91
CA ARG A 73 2.71 12.03 7.27
C ARG A 73 3.63 13.27 7.28
N PRO A 74 3.12 14.47 7.64
CA PRO A 74 3.95 15.67 7.76
C PRO A 74 5.04 15.51 8.81
N LEU A 75 6.12 16.29 8.71
CA LEU A 75 7.22 16.28 9.70
C LEU A 75 6.76 16.74 11.09
N ASP A 76 5.75 17.60 11.12
CA ASP A 76 5.34 18.36 12.29
C ASP A 76 4.42 17.55 13.24
N VAL A 77 4.10 16.31 12.86
CA VAL A 77 3.28 15.40 13.67
C VAL A 77 4.20 14.57 14.57
N LEU A 78 4.36 15.01 15.81
CA LEU A 78 5.01 14.27 16.89
C LEU A 78 4.07 13.15 17.39
N GLN A 79 4.60 11.93 17.54
CA GLN A 79 3.96 10.81 18.26
C GLN A 79 4.29 10.87 19.74
#